data_AF-A0A3B0W5U5-F1
#
_entry.id   AF-A0A3B0W5U5-F1
#
_cell.length_a   1.000
_cell.length_b   1.000
_cell.length_c   1.000
_cell.angle_alpha   90.00
_cell.angle_beta   90.00
_cell.angle_gamma   90.00
#
_symmetry.space_group_name_H-M   'P 1'
#
loop_
_entity.id
_entity.type
_entity.pdbx_description
1 polymer ?
#
loop_
_entity_poly.entity_id
_entity_poly.type
_entity_poly.pdbx_seq_one_letter_code
_entity_poly.pdbx_strand_id
1 'polypeptide(L)' 'ASDLDEVKAKEAKQRAEEAMTDANSEIDIARAQVELAEAVAQIQAISKLRDRLQKTGMS' A
#
# COMPACT_ATOMS: atom_id res chain seq x y z
N ALA A 1 -0.58 14.01 -8.86
CA ALA A 1 -0.42 13.72 -7.41
C ALA A 1 -0.86 12.30 -7.10
N SER A 2 -2.08 11.91 -7.48
CA SER A 2 -2.62 10.55 -7.26
C SER A 2 -1.72 9.41 -7.79
N ASP A 3 -1.08 9.59 -8.95
CA ASP A 3 -0.15 8.56 -9.49
C ASP A 3 1.11 8.41 -8.64
N LEU A 4 1.63 9.51 -8.10
CA LEU A 4 2.79 9.50 -7.21
C LEU A 4 2.45 8.83 -5.88
N ASP A 5 1.24 9.07 -5.37
CA ASP A 5 0.75 8.43 -4.15
C ASP A 5 0.52 6.93 -4.37
N GLU A 6 0.00 6.53 -5.54
CA GLU A 6 -0.18 5.12 -5.92
C GLU A 6 1.16 4.38 -6.05
N VAL A 7 2.18 5.01 -6.64
CA VAL A 7 3.53 4.45 -6.74
C VAL A 7 4.13 4.23 -5.36
N LYS A 8 4.09 5.25 -4.48
CA LYS A 8 4.61 5.14 -3.11
C LYS A 8 3.94 4.04 -2.30
N ALA A 9 2.62 3.91 -2.42
CA ALA A 9 1.87 2.88 -1.71
C ALA A 9 2.22 1.46 -2.21
N LYS A 10 2.46 1.30 -3.52
CA LYS A 10 2.95 0.04 -4.11
C LYS A 10 4.38 -0.31 -3.66
N GLU A 11 5.27 0.67 -3.61
CA GLU A 11 6.63 0.47 -3.09
C GLU A 11 6.62 0.07 -1.61
N ALA A 12 5.75 0.70 -0.80
CA ALA A 12 5.59 0.34 0.60
C ALA A 12 5.10 -1.11 0.77
N LYS A 13 4.11 -1.51 -0.05
CA LYS A 13 3.63 -2.90 -0.11
C LYS A 13 4.77 -3.86 -0.44
N GLN A 14 5.54 -3.57 -1.48
CA GLN A 14 6.65 -4.41 -1.91
C GLN A 14 7.71 -4.56 -0.81
N ARG A 15 8.10 -3.45 -0.16
CA ARG A 15 9.06 -3.48 0.96
C ARG A 15 8.56 -4.32 2.13
N ALA A 16 7.28 -4.25 2.44
CA ALA A 16 6.69 -5.07 3.50
C ALA A 16 6.70 -6.57 3.14
N GLU A 17 6.44 -6.92 1.88
CA GLU A 17 6.53 -8.31 1.38
C GLU A 17 7.99 -8.83 1.41
N GLU A 18 8.96 -8.00 1.04
CA GLU A 18 10.39 -8.31 1.15
C GLU A 18 10.80 -8.47 2.62
N ALA A 19 10.39 -7.56 3.50
CA ALA A 19 10.67 -7.63 4.94
C ALA A 19 10.09 -8.88 5.60
N MET A 20 8.91 -9.36 5.18
CA MET A 20 8.37 -10.64 5.63
C MET A 20 9.24 -11.83 5.22
N THR A 21 9.87 -11.76 4.05
CA THR A 21 10.74 -12.83 3.54
C THR A 21 12.08 -12.84 4.27
N ASP A 22 12.61 -11.65 4.61
CA ASP A 22 13.89 -11.48 5.29
C ASP A 22 13.78 -11.55 6.83
N ALA A 23 12.56 -11.59 7.38
CA ALA A 23 12.32 -11.59 8.81
C ALA A 23 12.86 -12.86 9.49
N ASN A 24 13.56 -12.67 10.62
CA ASN A 24 14.20 -13.75 11.39
C ASN A 24 13.49 -14.04 12.72
N SER A 25 12.41 -13.34 13.02
CA SER A 25 11.63 -13.53 14.24
C SER A 25 10.13 -13.34 13.99
N GLU A 26 9.30 -13.92 14.86
CA GLU A 26 7.85 -13.73 14.81
C GLU A 26 7.44 -12.26 14.99
N ILE A 27 8.23 -11.49 15.76
CA ILE A 27 7.99 -10.06 15.97
C ILE A 27 8.26 -9.28 14.67
N ASP A 28 9.33 -9.61 13.95
CA ASP A 28 9.65 -8.97 12.67
C ASP A 28 8.59 -9.31 11.61
N ILE A 29 8.14 -10.57 11.56
CA ILE A 29 7.03 -10.99 10.71
C ILE A 29 5.76 -10.21 11.05
N ALA A 30 5.41 -10.09 12.34
CA ALA A 30 4.22 -9.35 12.76
C ALA A 30 4.29 -7.86 12.38
N ARG A 31 5.46 -7.23 12.50
CA ARG A 31 5.68 -5.84 12.06
C ARG A 31 5.50 -5.70 10.55
N ALA A 32 6.14 -6.56 9.76
CA ALA A 32 6.03 -6.53 8.31
C ALA A 32 4.59 -6.82 7.84
N GLN A 33 3.84 -7.66 8.55
CA GLN A 33 2.40 -7.87 8.29
C GLN A 33 1.55 -6.61 8.55
N VAL A 34 1.85 -5.86 9.61
CA VAL A 34 1.16 -4.59 9.89
C VAL A 34 1.45 -3.58 8.79
N GLU A 35 2.72 -3.42 8.41
CA GLU A 35 3.13 -2.51 7.32
C GLU A 35 2.48 -2.91 5.98
N LEU A 36 2.39 -4.21 5.69
CA LEU A 36 1.72 -4.72 4.51
C LEU A 36 0.23 -4.38 4.52
N ALA A 37 -0.45 -4.57 5.65
CA ALA A 37 -1.87 -4.27 5.78
C ALA A 37 -2.16 -2.78 5.58
N GLU A 38 -1.31 -1.91 6.14
CA GLU A 38 -1.41 -0.45 5.96
C GLU A 38 -1.22 -0.04 4.49
N ALA A 39 -0.18 -0.57 3.82
CA ALA A 39 0.07 -0.28 2.40
C ALA A 39 -1.08 -0.74 1.50
N VAL A 40 -1.63 -1.94 1.76
CA VAL A 40 -2.80 -2.46 1.02
C VAL A 40 -4.02 -1.57 1.25
N ALA A 41 -4.29 -1.13 2.48
CA ALA A 41 -5.39 -0.23 2.78
C ALA A 41 -5.24 1.12 2.05
N GLN A 42 -4.02 1.66 2.00
CA GLN A 42 -3.72 2.90 1.30
C GLN A 42 -3.96 2.76 -0.22
N ILE A 43 -3.49 1.68 -0.84
CA ILE A 43 -3.74 1.40 -2.26
C ILE A 43 -5.25 1.34 -2.55
N GLN A 44 -6.02 0.65 -1.71
CA GLN A 44 -7.48 0.57 -1.87
C GLN A 44 -8.15 1.94 -1.75
N ALA A 45 -7.70 2.79 -0.82
CA ALA A 45 -8.22 4.13 -0.66
C ALA A 45 -7.94 5.00 -1.89
N ILE A 46 -6.71 4.96 -2.42
CA ILE A 46 -6.30 5.69 -3.63
C ILE A 46 -7.12 5.22 -4.83
N SER A 47 -7.29 3.90 -5.01
CA SER A 47 -8.11 3.36 -6.11
C SER A 47 -9.57 3.85 -6.02
N LYS A 48 -10.18 3.78 -4.84
CA LYS A 48 -11.56 4.27 -4.64
C LYS A 48 -11.69 5.77 -4.90
N LEU A 49 -10.68 6.56 -4.54
CA LEU A 49 -10.63 7.99 -4.82
C LEU A 49 -10.55 8.26 -6.32
N ARG A 50 -9.64 7.57 -7.03
CA ARG A 50 -9.50 7.67 -8.49
C ARG A 50 -10.81 7.31 -9.20
N ASP A 51 -11.43 6.21 -8.83
CA ASP A 51 -12.70 5.77 -9.42
C ASP A 51 -13.82 6.81 -9.19
N ARG A 52 -13.82 7.48 -8.02
CA ARG A 52 -14.75 8.58 -7.74
C ARG A 52 -14.47 9.78 -8.63
N LEU A 53 -13.22 10.21 -8.75
CA LEU A 53 -12.83 11.33 -9.60
C LEU A 53 -13.18 11.07 -11.08
N GLN A 54 -13.07 9.82 -11.54
CA GLN A 54 -13.46 9.43 -12.91
C GLN A 54 -14.96 9.54 -13.12
N LYS A 55 -15.75 9.06 -12.16
CA LYS A 55 -17.22 9.14 -12.22
C LYS A 55 -17.73 10.58 -12.17
N THR A 56 -17.02 11.49 -11.49
CA THR A 56 -17.40 12.90 -11.41
C THR A 56 -16.82 13.76 -12.53
N GLY A 57 -16.04 13.18 -13.45
CA GLY A 57 -15.37 13.92 -14.54
C GLY A 57 -14.27 14.87 -14.05
N MET A 58 -13.74 14.63 -12.84
CA MET A 58 -12.72 15.44 -12.16
C MET A 58 -11.32 14.78 -12.21
N SER A 59 -11.13 13.83 -13.13
CA SER A 59 -9.87 13.08 -13.29
C SER A 59 -8.85 13.82 -14.12
#